data_AF-A0A9E2YQA0-F1
#
_entry.id   AF-A0A9E2YQA0-F1
#
_cell.length_a   1.000
_cell.length_b   1.000
_cell.length_c   1.000
_cell.angle_alpha   90.00
_cell.angle_beta   90.00
_cell.angle_gamma   90.00
#
_symmetry.space_group_name_H-M   'P 1'
#
loop_
_entity.id
_entity.type
_entity.pdbx_description
1 polymer ?
#
loop_
_entity_poly.entity_id
_entity_poly.type
_entity_poly.pdbx_seq_one_letter_code
_entity_poly.pdbx_strand_id
1 'polypeptide(L)'
;GSSLLIFDEPTSSLSQAETQAVFEIVKSLCLRNMGVIYITHRLEELREIGDRVTVLRDGETVHSGPLKELSIDELIHHMVGREVTAIYSRTDVPPGAELLRVEKLTRKPALREVSFALRAGEIVGMAGLIGAGRTELCRALFGIDAIDSGNIWIAGKEARIKSPREAVAAGLALIPEDRQRTGLATALPIAFNVTMAHLGAVSRFGFLKLSTEKQLAGEYAQKLRIKLDSSRQRAGRLSGGNQQKVVIAKWLLRGARVFLFDEPTRGIDVGAKAEVFEVMDSLAKSGAAILMVSSEMQELIQVADRILVMRQGRITADLPGRTTQEQIMRYAAFDTSVTTTEENSE
;
A
#
# COMPACT_ATOMS: atom_id res chain seq x y z
N GLY A 1 15.75 34.03 -25.70
CA GLY A 1 14.87 33.01 -25.10
C GLY A 1 15.70 32.18 -24.14
N SER A 2 15.08 31.61 -23.11
CA SER A 2 15.76 30.82 -22.07
C SER A 2 16.65 29.73 -22.67
N SER A 3 17.85 29.53 -22.12
CA SER A 3 18.82 28.52 -22.58
C SER A 3 18.66 27.16 -21.89
N LEU A 4 17.79 27.09 -20.87
CA LEU A 4 17.57 25.93 -20.01
C LEU A 4 16.09 25.84 -19.61
N LEU A 5 15.51 24.64 -19.70
CA LEU A 5 14.17 24.32 -19.21
C LEU A 5 14.26 23.17 -18.21
N ILE A 6 13.44 23.23 -17.16
CA ILE A 6 13.34 22.18 -16.14
C ILE A 6 11.90 21.67 -16.13
N PHE A 7 11.74 20.36 -16.28
CA PHE A 7 10.49 19.65 -16.16
C PHE A 7 10.52 18.82 -14.88
N ASP A 8 9.55 19.04 -14.00
CA ASP A 8 9.43 18.33 -12.72
C ASP A 8 8.22 17.38 -12.78
N GLU A 9 8.49 16.08 -12.90
CA GLU A 9 7.51 15.00 -13.02
C GLU A 9 6.29 15.31 -13.93
N PRO A 10 6.50 15.80 -15.17
CA PRO A 10 5.43 16.40 -15.98
C PRO A 10 4.37 15.40 -16.45
N THR A 11 4.65 14.10 -16.36
CA THR A 11 3.83 12.98 -16.86
C THR A 11 3.12 12.20 -15.75
N SER A 12 3.26 12.63 -14.50
CA SER A 12 2.71 11.94 -13.31
C SER A 12 1.21 11.70 -13.39
N SER A 13 0.46 12.59 -14.06
CA SER A 13 -1.01 12.55 -14.18
C SER A 13 -1.52 12.44 -15.63
N LEU A 14 -0.62 12.19 -16.59
CA LEU A 14 -0.95 12.15 -18.01
C LEU A 14 -1.26 10.74 -18.51
N SER A 15 -2.15 10.64 -19.51
CA SER A 15 -2.35 9.41 -20.27
C SER A 15 -1.13 9.10 -21.15
N GLN A 16 -1.04 7.87 -21.66
CA GLN A 16 0.09 7.46 -22.51
C GLN A 16 0.24 8.33 -23.78
N ALA A 17 -0.87 8.71 -24.40
CA ALA A 17 -0.86 9.58 -25.59
C ALA A 17 -0.37 11.01 -25.27
N GLU A 18 -0.77 11.55 -24.11
CA GLU A 18 -0.32 12.86 -23.65
C GLU A 18 1.16 12.84 -23.24
N THR A 19 1.60 11.77 -22.58
CA THR A 19 3.02 11.54 -22.26
C THR A 19 3.89 11.52 -23.52
N GLN A 20 3.44 10.85 -24.59
CA GLN A 20 4.17 10.87 -25.86
C GLN A 20 4.26 12.28 -26.46
N ALA A 21 3.18 13.08 -26.37
CA ALA A 21 3.20 14.46 -26.83
C ALA A 21 4.23 15.31 -26.05
N VAL A 22 4.36 15.08 -24.74
CA VAL A 22 5.41 15.72 -23.92
C VAL A 22 6.81 15.33 -24.40
N PHE A 23 7.04 14.06 -24.72
CA PHE A 23 8.34 13.62 -25.25
C PHE A 23 8.70 14.27 -26.58
N GLU A 24 7.74 14.40 -27.51
CA GLU A 24 7.96 15.10 -28.77
C GLU A 24 8.30 16.58 -28.56
N ILE A 25 7.66 17.24 -27.58
CA ILE A 25 7.99 18.61 -27.20
C ILE A 25 9.42 18.69 -26.67
N VAL A 26 9.80 17.79 -25.76
CA VAL A 26 11.17 17.75 -25.19
C VAL A 26 12.21 17.53 -26.30
N LYS A 27 12.00 16.56 -27.19
CA LYS A 27 12.88 16.30 -28.34
C LYS A 27 12.98 17.53 -29.26
N SER A 28 11.86 18.19 -29.55
CA SER A 28 11.85 19.42 -30.36
C SER A 28 12.61 20.58 -29.69
N LEU A 29 12.60 20.68 -28.36
CA LEU A 29 13.35 21.70 -27.63
C LEU A 29 14.85 21.42 -27.69
N CYS A 30 15.26 20.15 -27.53
CA CYS A 30 16.65 19.74 -27.68
C CYS A 30 17.20 20.03 -29.09
N LEU A 31 16.41 19.77 -30.14
CA LEU A 31 16.77 20.10 -31.54
C LEU A 31 16.99 21.61 -31.78
N ARG A 32 16.43 22.47 -30.93
CA ARG A 32 16.64 23.92 -30.98
C ARG A 32 17.83 24.39 -30.12
N ASN A 33 18.71 23.45 -29.72
CA ASN A 33 19.87 23.70 -28.87
C ASN A 33 19.51 24.28 -27.48
N MET A 34 18.37 23.89 -26.92
CA MET A 34 18.01 24.22 -25.54
C MET A 34 18.42 23.09 -24.60
N GLY A 35 18.99 23.44 -23.43
CA GLY A 35 19.21 22.47 -22.37
C GLY A 35 17.88 22.09 -21.71
N VAL A 36 17.68 20.80 -21.44
CA VAL A 36 16.50 20.31 -20.72
C VAL A 36 16.96 19.47 -19.54
N ILE A 37 16.48 19.81 -18.34
CA ILE A 37 16.55 18.95 -17.16
C ILE A 37 15.16 18.34 -16.99
N TYR A 38 15.09 17.02 -17.01
CA TYR A 38 13.84 16.28 -16.87
C TYR A 38 13.93 15.41 -15.62
N ILE A 39 13.14 15.74 -14.60
CA ILE A 39 13.10 15.06 -13.31
C ILE A 39 11.99 14.01 -13.38
N THR A 40 12.36 12.75 -13.22
CA THR A 40 11.42 11.62 -13.22
C THR A 40 11.99 10.45 -12.45
N HIS A 41 11.11 9.66 -11.85
CA HIS A 41 11.42 8.36 -11.27
C HIS A 41 11.02 7.20 -12.19
N ARG A 42 10.51 7.48 -13.39
CA ARG A 42 10.02 6.48 -14.34
C ARG A 42 11.10 6.13 -15.37
N LEU A 43 11.58 4.89 -15.30
CA LEU A 43 12.68 4.39 -16.14
C LEU A 43 12.37 4.40 -17.64
N GLU A 44 11.10 4.19 -18.01
CA GLU A 44 10.65 4.21 -19.41
C GLU A 44 10.85 5.58 -20.05
N GLU A 45 10.62 6.66 -19.28
CA GLU A 45 10.78 8.03 -19.76
C GLU A 45 12.27 8.37 -19.95
N LEU A 46 13.12 7.96 -19.00
CA LEU A 46 14.57 8.14 -19.12
C LEU A 46 15.09 7.52 -20.42
N ARG A 47 14.63 6.32 -20.79
CA ARG A 47 15.06 5.65 -22.02
C ARG A 47 14.61 6.37 -23.30
N GLU A 48 13.43 6.98 -23.26
CA GLU A 48 12.81 7.59 -24.44
C GLU A 48 13.39 8.98 -24.78
N ILE A 49 13.78 9.75 -23.77
CA ILE A 49 14.23 11.15 -23.95
C ILE A 49 15.58 11.50 -23.30
N GLY A 50 16.20 10.58 -22.55
CA GLY A 50 17.39 10.86 -21.76
C GLY A 50 18.71 10.63 -22.50
N ASP A 51 19.56 11.66 -22.52
CA ASP A 51 20.95 11.55 -22.99
C ASP A 51 21.94 11.26 -21.84
N ARG A 52 21.70 11.89 -20.68
CA ARG A 52 22.51 11.80 -19.46
C ARG A 52 21.58 11.68 -18.26
N VAL A 53 22.07 11.03 -17.20
CA VAL A 53 21.34 10.88 -15.94
C VAL A 53 22.20 11.34 -14.78
N THR A 54 21.56 12.00 -13.82
CA THR A 54 22.11 12.27 -12.50
C THR A 54 21.15 11.68 -11.49
N VAL A 55 21.67 10.81 -10.64
CA VAL A 55 20.90 10.19 -9.56
C VAL A 55 21.24 10.90 -8.26
N LEU A 56 20.22 11.47 -7.63
CA LEU A 56 20.30 12.09 -6.31
C LEU A 56 19.72 11.13 -5.27
N ARG A 57 20.44 10.90 -4.18
CA ARG A 57 19.99 10.08 -3.05
C ARG A 57 20.52 10.69 -1.76
N ASP A 58 19.68 10.77 -0.74
CA ASP A 58 20.03 11.33 0.59
C ASP A 58 20.62 12.74 0.53
N GLY A 59 20.18 13.55 -0.45
CA GLY A 59 20.69 14.91 -0.68
C GLY A 59 22.05 14.98 -1.39
N GLU A 60 22.62 13.84 -1.79
CA GLU A 60 23.91 13.73 -2.46
C GLU A 60 23.77 13.20 -3.89
N THR A 61 24.72 13.55 -4.76
CA THR A 61 24.82 12.95 -6.10
C THR A 61 25.53 11.61 -5.99
N VAL A 62 24.79 10.51 -6.17
CA VAL A 62 25.31 9.14 -6.09
C VAL A 62 25.76 8.58 -7.44
N HIS A 63 25.30 9.18 -8.54
CA HIS A 63 25.76 8.89 -9.89
C HIS A 63 25.53 10.08 -10.82
N SER A 64 26.43 10.32 -11.77
CA SER A 64 26.17 11.20 -12.91
C SER A 64 26.96 10.74 -14.14
N GLY A 65 26.27 10.50 -15.25
CA GLY A 65 26.89 9.89 -16.44
C GLY A 65 26.00 9.86 -17.67
N PRO A 66 26.54 9.44 -18.83
CA PRO A 66 25.75 9.14 -20.02
C PRO A 66 24.76 8.00 -19.75
N LEU A 67 23.49 8.18 -20.14
CA LEU A 67 22.48 7.15 -19.88
C LEU A 67 22.76 5.86 -20.66
N LYS A 68 23.40 5.96 -21.82
CA LYS A 68 23.77 4.82 -22.69
C LYS A 68 24.80 3.87 -22.07
N GLU A 69 25.52 4.31 -21.05
CA GLU A 69 26.56 3.54 -20.37
C GLU A 69 26.03 2.80 -19.14
N LEU A 70 24.75 2.98 -18.80
CA LEU A 70 24.11 2.36 -17.64
C LEU A 70 23.09 1.32 -18.08
N SER A 71 23.18 0.14 -17.47
CA SER A 71 22.06 -0.81 -17.46
C SER A 71 20.90 -0.27 -16.60
N ILE A 72 19.70 -0.83 -16.80
CA ILE A 72 18.57 -0.56 -15.91
C ILE A 72 18.95 -0.90 -14.46
N ASP A 73 19.60 -2.04 -14.27
CA ASP A 73 19.88 -2.57 -12.94
C ASP A 73 20.86 -1.68 -12.16
N GLU A 74 21.88 -1.14 -12.83
CA GLU A 74 22.80 -0.16 -12.24
C GLU A 74 22.10 1.16 -11.91
N LEU A 75 21.19 1.62 -12.78
CA LEU A 75 20.44 2.86 -12.54
C LEU A 75 19.50 2.72 -11.33
N ILE A 76 18.81 1.59 -11.22
CA ILE A 76 18.00 1.22 -10.05
C ILE A 76 18.89 1.14 -8.81
N HIS A 77 20.04 0.49 -8.91
CA HIS A 77 20.97 0.37 -7.79
C HIS A 77 21.45 1.74 -7.28
N HIS A 78 21.76 2.67 -8.18
CA HIS A 78 22.10 4.03 -7.80
C HIS A 78 20.91 4.76 -7.15
N MET A 79 19.69 4.60 -7.67
CA MET A 79 18.50 5.27 -7.13
C MET A 79 18.12 4.78 -5.73
N VAL A 80 18.24 3.48 -5.47
CA VAL A 80 17.76 2.84 -4.23
C VAL A 80 18.88 2.72 -3.17
N GLY A 81 20.13 2.53 -3.60
CA GLY A 81 21.28 2.35 -2.70
C GLY A 81 21.45 0.94 -2.14
N ARG A 82 22.50 0.77 -1.32
CA ARG A 82 22.74 -0.48 -0.56
C ARG A 82 21.48 -0.80 0.24
N GLU A 83 21.17 -2.10 0.32
CA GLU A 83 20.08 -2.65 1.13
C GLU A 83 19.98 -1.89 2.45
N VAL A 84 18.88 -1.16 2.61
CA VAL A 84 18.49 -0.55 3.87
C VAL A 84 18.61 -1.65 4.91
N THR A 85 19.60 -1.56 5.81
CA THR A 85 19.73 -2.50 6.92
C THR A 85 18.38 -2.58 7.59
N ALA A 86 17.73 -3.73 7.44
CA ALA A 86 16.32 -3.90 7.73
C ALA A 86 16.03 -3.40 9.14
N ILE A 87 15.36 -2.25 9.26
CA ILE A 87 14.96 -1.67 10.54
C ILE A 87 13.99 -2.64 11.24
N TYR A 88 13.34 -3.49 10.46
CA TYR A 88 12.43 -4.52 10.92
C TYR A 88 12.47 -5.72 9.96
N SER A 89 12.69 -6.92 10.49
CA SER A 89 12.58 -8.18 9.75
C SER A 89 11.62 -9.09 10.50
N ARG A 90 10.51 -9.45 9.84
CA ARG A 90 9.52 -10.33 10.44
C ARG A 90 10.04 -11.76 10.55
N THR A 91 9.70 -12.44 11.65
CA THR A 91 9.96 -13.87 11.83
C THR A 91 8.88 -14.68 11.12
N ASP A 92 9.29 -15.73 10.40
CA ASP A 92 8.36 -16.57 9.66
C ASP A 92 7.38 -17.27 10.61
N VAL A 93 6.09 -17.14 10.33
CA VAL A 93 5.02 -17.84 11.05
C VAL A 93 4.30 -18.76 10.08
N PRO A 94 4.13 -20.06 10.39
CA PRO A 94 3.38 -20.97 9.53
C PRO A 94 1.96 -20.44 9.31
N PRO A 95 1.47 -20.37 8.06
CA PRO A 95 0.14 -19.86 7.79
C PRO A 95 -0.92 -20.81 8.37
N GLY A 96 -1.90 -20.23 9.06
CA GLY A 96 -3.03 -20.93 9.65
C GLY A 96 -4.19 -21.12 8.68
N ALA A 97 -5.42 -21.17 9.24
CA ALA A 97 -6.64 -21.35 8.45
C ALA A 97 -6.87 -20.19 7.46
N GLU A 98 -7.46 -20.49 6.31
CA GLU A 98 -7.91 -19.47 5.35
C GLU A 98 -8.99 -18.57 5.97
N LEU A 99 -8.75 -17.26 5.99
CA LEU A 99 -9.67 -16.26 6.53
C LEU A 99 -10.32 -15.40 5.44
N LEU A 100 -9.66 -15.24 4.29
CA LEU A 100 -10.22 -14.59 3.11
C LEU A 100 -9.87 -15.44 1.88
N ARG A 101 -10.83 -15.68 1.00
CA ARG A 101 -10.58 -16.17 -0.36
C ARG A 101 -11.38 -15.34 -1.33
N VAL A 102 -10.72 -14.94 -2.40
CA VAL A 102 -11.26 -14.13 -3.49
C VAL A 102 -11.05 -14.92 -4.76
N GLU A 103 -12.12 -15.11 -5.55
CA GLU A 103 -12.05 -15.80 -6.84
C GLU A 103 -12.67 -14.96 -7.94
N LYS A 104 -11.88 -14.76 -9.00
CA LYS A 104 -12.25 -14.07 -10.24
C LYS A 104 -12.97 -12.74 -10.01
N LEU A 105 -12.60 -12.02 -8.95
CA LEU A 105 -13.21 -10.74 -8.61
C LEU A 105 -12.95 -9.73 -9.71
N THR A 106 -14.02 -9.15 -10.23
CA THR A 106 -14.00 -8.21 -11.34
C THR A 106 -14.81 -6.97 -10.99
N ARG A 107 -14.24 -5.82 -11.31
CA ARG A 107 -14.87 -4.50 -11.22
C ARG A 107 -14.35 -3.66 -12.37
N LYS A 108 -15.13 -3.48 -13.42
CA LYS A 108 -14.70 -2.74 -14.62
C LYS A 108 -14.64 -1.24 -14.34
N PRO A 109 -13.64 -0.53 -14.88
CA PRO A 109 -12.47 -1.04 -15.62
C PRO A 109 -11.29 -1.46 -14.71
N ALA A 110 -11.38 -1.23 -13.40
CA ALA A 110 -10.27 -1.24 -12.45
C ALA A 110 -9.69 -2.62 -12.09
N LEU A 111 -10.52 -3.67 -11.98
CA LEU A 111 -10.16 -5.01 -11.52
C LEU A 111 -10.66 -6.06 -12.51
N ARG A 112 -9.82 -7.06 -12.81
CA ARG A 112 -10.08 -8.09 -13.82
C ARG A 112 -9.68 -9.45 -13.25
N GLU A 113 -10.67 -10.29 -12.93
CA GLU A 113 -10.48 -11.69 -12.51
C GLU A 113 -9.47 -11.91 -11.38
N VAL A 114 -9.41 -11.00 -10.40
CA VAL A 114 -8.50 -11.06 -9.27
C VAL A 114 -8.81 -12.28 -8.41
N SER A 115 -7.81 -13.13 -8.16
CA SER A 115 -7.95 -14.33 -7.32
C SER A 115 -6.77 -14.48 -6.38
N PHE A 116 -7.04 -14.62 -5.09
CA PHE A 116 -6.03 -14.86 -4.05
C PHE A 116 -6.71 -15.30 -2.74
N ALA A 117 -5.92 -15.77 -1.78
CA ALA A 117 -6.38 -16.07 -0.42
C ALA A 117 -5.51 -15.34 0.61
N LEU A 118 -6.00 -15.18 1.83
CA LEU A 118 -5.23 -14.74 3.00
C LEU A 118 -5.46 -15.73 4.15
N ARG A 119 -4.39 -16.12 4.81
CA ARG A 119 -4.43 -17.07 5.94
C ARG A 119 -4.20 -16.37 7.28
N ALA A 120 -4.75 -16.95 8.34
CA ALA A 120 -4.51 -16.52 9.70
C ALA A 120 -3.00 -16.56 10.00
N GLY A 121 -2.44 -15.50 10.59
CA GLY A 121 -1.00 -15.43 10.85
C GLY A 121 -0.19 -14.84 9.71
N GLU A 122 -0.80 -14.59 8.55
CA GLU A 122 -0.09 -14.17 7.34
C GLU A 122 -0.21 -12.65 7.11
N ILE A 123 0.89 -12.03 6.68
CA ILE A 123 0.93 -10.71 6.07
C ILE A 123 1.28 -10.91 4.60
N VAL A 124 0.32 -10.65 3.72
CA VAL A 124 0.50 -10.67 2.27
C VAL A 124 0.72 -9.25 1.79
N GLY A 125 1.84 -9.00 1.13
CA GLY A 125 2.13 -7.74 0.47
C GLY A 125 1.41 -7.64 -0.88
N MET A 126 1.02 -6.44 -1.27
CA MET A 126 0.44 -6.15 -2.58
C MET A 126 1.23 -5.05 -3.26
N ALA A 127 2.12 -5.48 -4.15
CA ALA A 127 2.95 -4.60 -4.97
C ALA A 127 2.26 -4.28 -6.30
N GLY A 128 2.74 -3.24 -6.97
CA GLY A 128 2.28 -2.83 -8.29
C GLY A 128 2.58 -1.36 -8.56
N LEU A 129 2.57 -0.98 -9.83
CA LEU A 129 2.75 0.42 -10.22
C LEU A 129 1.52 1.27 -9.82
N ILE A 130 1.68 2.59 -9.83
CA ILE A 130 0.56 3.52 -9.66
C ILE A 130 -0.52 3.20 -10.71
N GLY A 131 -1.78 3.14 -10.27
CA GLY A 131 -2.90 2.76 -11.13
C GLY A 131 -3.06 1.25 -11.38
N ALA A 132 -2.28 0.38 -10.72
CA ALA A 132 -2.41 -1.06 -10.87
C ALA A 132 -3.74 -1.65 -10.36
N GLY A 133 -4.52 -0.89 -9.57
CA GLY A 133 -5.81 -1.33 -9.00
C GLY A 133 -5.76 -1.74 -7.53
N ARG A 134 -4.67 -1.45 -6.81
CA ARG A 134 -4.42 -1.93 -5.43
C ARG A 134 -5.41 -1.33 -4.42
N THR A 135 -5.53 -0.01 -4.41
CA THR A 135 -6.51 0.72 -3.57
C THR A 135 -7.94 0.39 -3.98
N GLU A 136 -8.21 0.26 -5.28
CA GLU A 136 -9.51 -0.15 -5.80
C GLU A 136 -9.91 -1.55 -5.33
N LEU A 137 -8.96 -2.47 -5.23
CA LEU A 137 -9.21 -3.80 -4.67
C LEU A 137 -9.56 -3.72 -3.19
N CYS A 138 -8.82 -2.96 -2.38
CA CYS A 138 -9.15 -2.74 -0.97
C CYS A 138 -10.56 -2.16 -0.79
N ARG A 139 -10.92 -1.16 -1.59
CA ARG A 139 -12.24 -0.52 -1.57
C ARG A 139 -13.36 -1.46 -2.01
N ALA A 140 -13.13 -2.27 -3.06
CA ALA A 140 -14.09 -3.25 -3.54
C ALA A 140 -14.34 -4.35 -2.50
N LEU A 141 -13.28 -4.92 -1.89
CA LEU A 141 -13.39 -5.92 -0.82
C LEU A 141 -14.13 -5.38 0.41
N PHE A 142 -13.97 -4.09 0.71
CA PHE A 142 -14.66 -3.44 1.82
C PHE A 142 -16.06 -2.93 1.44
N GLY A 143 -16.56 -3.18 0.23
CA GLY A 143 -17.89 -2.77 -0.20
C GLY A 143 -18.08 -1.26 -0.38
N ILE A 144 -17.00 -0.49 -0.47
CA ILE A 144 -17.05 0.94 -0.83
C ILE A 144 -17.36 1.08 -2.31
N ASP A 145 -16.73 0.24 -3.13
CA ASP A 145 -16.97 0.18 -4.56
C ASP A 145 -17.67 -1.14 -4.92
N ALA A 146 -18.62 -1.09 -5.86
CA ALA A 146 -19.37 -2.27 -6.29
C ALA A 146 -18.47 -3.28 -7.03
N ILE A 147 -18.78 -4.57 -6.87
CA ILE A 147 -18.16 -5.69 -7.58
C ILE A 147 -19.13 -6.15 -8.68
N ASP A 148 -18.63 -6.35 -9.90
CA ASP A 148 -19.45 -6.80 -11.03
C ASP A 148 -19.63 -8.32 -11.04
N SER A 149 -18.55 -9.07 -10.73
CA SER A 149 -18.56 -10.53 -10.69
C SER A 149 -17.44 -11.10 -9.82
N GLY A 150 -17.51 -12.40 -9.56
CA GLY A 150 -16.58 -13.13 -8.70
C GLY A 150 -17.18 -13.44 -7.34
N ASN A 151 -16.43 -14.17 -6.52
CA ASN A 151 -16.89 -14.69 -5.24
C ASN A 151 -15.88 -14.37 -4.13
N ILE A 152 -16.39 -14.06 -2.95
CA ILE A 152 -15.59 -13.79 -1.76
C ILE A 152 -16.05 -14.74 -0.66
N TRP A 153 -15.10 -15.38 0.02
CA TRP A 153 -15.34 -16.17 1.22
C TRP A 153 -14.57 -15.57 2.39
N ILE A 154 -15.21 -15.49 3.54
CA ILE A 154 -14.61 -15.00 4.78
C ILE A 154 -14.81 -16.04 5.86
N ALA A 155 -13.69 -16.53 6.43
CA ALA A 155 -13.67 -17.64 7.37
C ALA A 155 -14.52 -18.84 6.89
N GLY A 156 -14.36 -19.21 5.61
CA GLY A 156 -15.06 -20.33 4.96
C GLY A 156 -16.52 -20.07 4.55
N LYS A 157 -17.10 -18.91 4.84
CA LYS A 157 -18.48 -18.57 4.46
C LYS A 157 -18.50 -17.64 3.26
N GLU A 158 -19.28 -17.97 2.23
CA GLU A 158 -19.48 -17.06 1.09
C GLU A 158 -20.12 -15.76 1.59
N ALA A 159 -19.54 -14.63 1.18
CA ALA A 159 -19.95 -13.30 1.61
C ALA A 159 -20.23 -12.42 0.39
N ARG A 160 -21.43 -11.83 0.36
CA ARG A 160 -21.81 -10.82 -0.62
C ARG A 160 -21.76 -9.45 0.05
N ILE A 161 -20.61 -8.79 -0.06
CA ILE A 161 -20.39 -7.47 0.54
C ILE A 161 -20.84 -6.39 -0.44
N LYS A 162 -21.88 -5.64 -0.06
CA LYS A 162 -22.44 -4.51 -0.84
C LYS A 162 -22.28 -3.17 -0.13
N SER A 163 -21.77 -3.17 1.09
CA SER A 163 -21.51 -1.96 1.86
C SER A 163 -20.39 -2.14 2.89
N PRO A 164 -19.75 -1.05 3.35
CA PRO A 164 -18.77 -1.10 4.44
C PRO A 164 -19.33 -1.71 5.73
N ARG A 165 -20.62 -1.50 6.01
CA ARG A 165 -21.27 -2.07 7.19
C ARG A 165 -21.30 -3.61 7.14
N GLU A 166 -21.54 -4.18 5.97
CA GLU A 166 -21.53 -5.63 5.75
C GLU A 166 -20.11 -6.19 5.84
N ALA A 167 -19.11 -5.50 5.28
CA ALA A 167 -17.71 -5.90 5.40
C ALA A 167 -17.27 -5.97 6.87
N VAL A 168 -17.60 -4.94 7.65
CA VAL A 168 -17.31 -4.89 9.10
C VAL A 168 -18.06 -5.98 9.86
N ALA A 169 -19.31 -6.28 9.49
CA ALA A 169 -20.07 -7.37 10.11
C ALA A 169 -19.46 -8.74 9.80
N ALA A 170 -18.88 -8.92 8.61
CA ALA A 170 -18.16 -10.13 8.22
C ALA A 170 -16.75 -10.25 8.82
N GLY A 171 -16.25 -9.21 9.51
CA GLY A 171 -14.96 -9.21 10.20
C GLY A 171 -13.80 -8.64 9.40
N LEU A 172 -14.08 -7.86 8.33
CA LEU A 172 -13.07 -7.10 7.61
C LEU A 172 -12.83 -5.74 8.27
N ALA A 173 -11.59 -5.27 8.16
CA ALA A 173 -11.17 -3.95 8.54
C ALA A 173 -10.42 -3.30 7.37
N LEU A 174 -10.72 -2.04 7.09
CA LEU A 174 -9.98 -1.23 6.13
C LEU A 174 -9.26 -0.10 6.87
N ILE A 175 -7.94 -0.06 6.70
CA ILE A 175 -7.09 1.06 7.07
C ILE A 175 -6.74 1.75 5.75
N PRO A 176 -7.44 2.84 5.39
CA PRO A 176 -7.35 3.42 4.05
C PRO A 176 -6.10 4.28 3.88
N GLU A 177 -5.69 4.48 2.62
CA GLU A 177 -4.57 5.34 2.22
C GLU A 177 -4.70 6.76 2.79
N ASP A 178 -5.85 7.41 2.59
CA ASP A 178 -6.15 8.70 3.20
C ASP A 178 -6.82 8.52 4.56
N ARG A 179 -5.99 8.24 5.57
CA ARG A 179 -6.43 8.09 6.96
C ARG A 179 -7.16 9.33 7.50
N GLN A 180 -6.83 10.54 7.06
CA GLN A 180 -7.40 11.77 7.61
C GLN A 180 -8.81 12.03 7.07
N ARG A 181 -9.05 11.72 5.79
CA ARG A 181 -10.37 11.91 5.16
C ARG A 181 -11.29 10.73 5.37
N THR A 182 -10.76 9.50 5.40
CA THR A 182 -11.58 8.28 5.33
C THR A 182 -11.33 7.29 6.47
N GLY A 183 -10.22 7.40 7.20
CA GLY A 183 -9.89 6.53 8.33
C GLY A 183 -10.38 7.04 9.69
N LEU A 184 -10.34 8.36 9.89
CA LEU A 184 -10.59 9.06 11.16
C LEU A 184 -11.62 10.19 11.02
N ALA A 185 -12.44 10.34 12.05
CA ALA A 185 -13.17 11.58 12.30
C ALA A 185 -12.24 12.55 13.05
N THR A 186 -11.39 13.27 12.31
CA THR A 186 -10.29 14.11 12.84
C THR A 186 -10.75 15.20 13.81
N ALA A 187 -11.95 15.76 13.61
CA ALA A 187 -12.54 16.77 14.48
C ALA A 187 -13.10 16.21 15.79
N LEU A 188 -13.29 14.88 15.88
CA LEU A 188 -13.89 14.21 17.02
C LEU A 188 -12.82 13.66 17.99
N PRO A 189 -13.21 13.39 19.26
CA PRO A 189 -12.32 12.82 20.25
C PRO A 189 -11.71 11.47 19.83
N ILE A 190 -10.52 11.17 20.33
CA ILE A 190 -9.89 9.84 20.18
C ILE A 190 -10.82 8.74 20.70
N ALA A 191 -11.46 8.96 21.86
CA ALA A 191 -12.35 7.97 22.46
C ALA A 191 -13.48 7.55 21.51
N PHE A 192 -14.11 8.53 20.85
CA PHE A 192 -15.15 8.27 19.86
C PHE A 192 -14.60 7.55 18.63
N ASN A 193 -13.43 7.93 18.13
CA ASN A 193 -12.80 7.26 16.99
C ASN A 193 -12.52 5.78 17.27
N VAL A 194 -12.10 5.44 18.49
CA VAL A 194 -11.88 4.05 18.90
C VAL A 194 -13.20 3.26 18.94
N THR A 195 -14.30 3.87 19.40
CA THR A 195 -15.55 3.15 19.67
C THR A 195 -16.58 3.18 18.53
N MET A 196 -16.44 4.09 17.57
CA MET A 196 -17.46 4.35 16.55
C MET A 196 -17.80 3.15 15.65
N ALA A 197 -16.86 2.22 15.43
CA ALA A 197 -17.14 1.00 14.66
C ALA A 197 -17.94 -0.05 15.47
N HIS A 198 -18.03 0.10 16.79
CA HIS A 198 -18.72 -0.82 17.68
C HIS A 198 -19.52 -0.08 18.77
N LEU A 199 -20.42 0.82 18.37
CA LEU A 199 -21.26 1.60 19.29
C LEU A 199 -22.08 0.73 20.26
N GLY A 200 -22.41 -0.51 19.88
CA GLY A 200 -23.09 -1.48 20.75
C GLY A 200 -22.29 -1.84 22.02
N ALA A 201 -20.96 -1.78 22.00
CA ALA A 201 -20.14 -2.01 23.19
C ALA A 201 -20.16 -0.85 24.20
N VAL A 202 -20.56 0.33 23.76
CA VAL A 202 -20.55 1.57 24.57
C VAL A 202 -21.93 2.21 24.69
N SER A 203 -22.99 1.56 24.22
CA SER A 203 -24.36 2.09 24.30
C SER A 203 -25.28 1.12 25.03
N ARG A 204 -26.30 1.67 25.70
CA ARG A 204 -27.39 0.90 26.29
C ARG A 204 -28.69 1.65 26.05
N PHE A 205 -29.69 0.97 25.51
CA PHE A 205 -30.99 1.56 25.14
C PHE A 205 -30.85 2.83 24.26
N GLY A 206 -29.86 2.86 23.36
CA GLY A 206 -29.60 4.01 22.46
C GLY A 206 -28.77 5.14 23.07
N PHE A 207 -28.49 5.11 24.37
CA PHE A 207 -27.66 6.12 25.05
C PHE A 207 -26.21 5.67 25.18
N LEU A 208 -25.28 6.58 24.86
CA LEU A 208 -23.85 6.35 25.03
C LEU A 208 -23.45 6.39 26.51
N LYS A 209 -22.67 5.39 26.94
CA LYS A 209 -22.01 5.33 28.24
C LYS A 209 -20.59 5.88 28.10
N LEU A 210 -20.44 7.18 28.31
CA LEU A 210 -19.14 7.87 28.17
C LEU A 210 -18.04 7.32 29.11
N SER A 211 -18.41 6.75 30.25
CA SER A 211 -17.46 6.08 31.14
C SER A 211 -16.87 4.81 30.51
N THR A 212 -17.71 3.98 29.90
CA THR A 212 -17.30 2.77 29.16
C THR A 212 -16.48 3.12 27.93
N GLU A 213 -16.89 4.15 27.18
CA GLU A 213 -16.13 4.66 26.05
C GLU A 213 -14.72 5.12 26.47
N LYS A 214 -14.62 5.91 27.55
CA LYS A 214 -13.33 6.35 28.09
C LYS A 214 -12.46 5.16 28.51
N GLN A 215 -13.05 4.16 29.15
CA GLN A 215 -12.35 2.96 29.60
C GLN A 215 -11.76 2.18 28.42
N LEU A 216 -12.58 1.84 27.42
CA LEU A 216 -12.14 1.11 26.23
C LEU A 216 -11.09 1.90 25.44
N ALA A 217 -11.27 3.22 25.29
CA ALA A 217 -10.28 4.05 24.63
C ALA A 217 -8.91 4.01 25.34
N GLY A 218 -8.91 4.01 26.68
CA GLY A 218 -7.69 3.87 27.48
C GLY A 218 -7.03 2.49 27.32
N GLU A 219 -7.82 1.42 27.36
CA GLU A 219 -7.33 0.05 27.16
C GLU A 219 -6.64 -0.13 25.81
N TYR A 220 -7.29 0.30 24.71
CA TYR A 220 -6.71 0.17 23.38
C TYR A 220 -5.55 1.15 23.13
N ALA A 221 -5.58 2.33 23.75
CA ALA A 221 -4.44 3.24 23.73
C ALA A 221 -3.21 2.62 24.40
N GLN A 222 -3.38 1.94 25.55
CA GLN A 222 -2.29 1.22 26.19
C GLN A 222 -1.81 0.04 25.35
N LYS A 223 -2.74 -0.78 24.85
CA LYS A 223 -2.44 -1.98 24.03
C LYS A 223 -1.63 -1.64 22.78
N LEU A 224 -1.92 -0.51 22.13
CA LEU A 224 -1.22 -0.07 20.91
C LEU A 224 -0.14 0.98 21.15
N ARG A 225 0.15 1.32 22.42
CA ARG A 225 1.12 2.36 22.79
C ARG A 225 0.83 3.69 22.07
N ILE A 226 -0.43 4.14 22.10
CA ILE A 226 -0.86 5.42 21.54
C ILE A 226 -0.49 6.52 22.51
N LYS A 227 0.36 7.45 22.08
CA LYS A 227 0.75 8.63 22.85
C LYS A 227 -0.34 9.69 22.68
N LEU A 228 -1.09 9.96 23.75
CA LEU A 228 -2.17 10.95 23.80
C LEU A 228 -2.20 11.65 25.16
N ASP A 229 -2.63 12.90 25.19
CA ASP A 229 -2.75 13.66 26.44
C ASP A 229 -4.02 13.28 27.20
N SER A 230 -5.09 13.02 26.45
CA SER A 230 -6.40 12.65 26.98
C SER A 230 -7.22 11.98 25.89
N SER A 231 -8.06 11.01 26.25
CA SER A 231 -8.98 10.38 25.28
C SER A 231 -10.00 11.36 24.70
N ARG A 232 -10.15 12.54 25.31
CA ARG A 232 -10.95 13.67 24.82
C ARG A 232 -10.24 14.55 23.79
N GLN A 233 -8.92 14.42 23.64
CA GLN A 233 -8.16 15.12 22.61
C GLN A 233 -8.73 14.77 21.22
N ARG A 234 -8.78 15.75 20.33
CA ARG A 234 -9.21 15.54 18.94
C ARG A 234 -8.20 14.66 18.21
N ALA A 235 -8.68 13.66 17.48
CA ALA A 235 -7.81 12.70 16.79
C ALA A 235 -6.87 13.38 15.77
N GLY A 236 -7.33 14.46 15.11
CA GLY A 236 -6.52 15.21 14.15
C GLY A 236 -5.30 15.94 14.76
N ARG A 237 -5.21 16.05 16.10
CA ARG A 237 -4.05 16.65 16.77
C ARG A 237 -2.93 15.65 17.10
N LEU A 238 -3.15 14.35 16.86
CA LEU A 238 -2.13 13.33 17.04
C LEU A 238 -1.11 13.35 15.89
N SER A 239 0.09 12.85 16.13
CA SER A 239 1.06 12.56 15.06
C SER A 239 0.53 11.48 14.11
N GLY A 240 1.07 11.41 12.89
CA GLY A 240 0.63 10.45 11.87
C GLY A 240 0.63 8.98 12.34
N GLY A 241 1.70 8.54 13.01
CA GLY A 241 1.75 7.17 13.57
C GLY A 241 0.69 6.92 14.65
N ASN A 242 0.42 7.90 15.52
CA ASN A 242 -0.61 7.76 16.55
C ASN A 242 -2.02 7.80 15.95
N GLN A 243 -2.26 8.61 14.92
CA GLN A 243 -3.49 8.58 14.13
C GLN A 243 -3.72 7.19 13.56
N GLN A 244 -2.70 6.58 12.94
CA GLN A 244 -2.78 5.24 12.37
C GLN A 244 -3.16 4.19 13.41
N LYS A 245 -2.52 4.22 14.59
CA LYS A 245 -2.85 3.33 15.70
C LYS A 245 -4.28 3.51 16.21
N VAL A 246 -4.84 4.72 16.19
CA VAL A 246 -6.27 4.95 16.52
C VAL A 246 -7.18 4.28 15.49
N VAL A 247 -6.85 4.33 14.20
CA VAL A 247 -7.62 3.61 13.15
C VAL A 247 -7.56 2.10 13.41
N ILE A 248 -6.40 1.56 13.75
CA ILE A 248 -6.23 0.13 14.08
C ILE A 248 -7.03 -0.24 15.34
N ALA A 249 -6.99 0.60 16.39
CA ALA A 249 -7.72 0.40 17.65
C ALA A 249 -9.21 0.20 17.41
N LYS A 250 -9.81 1.02 16.52
CA LYS A 250 -11.23 0.94 16.15
C LYS A 250 -11.62 -0.44 15.64
N TRP A 251 -10.79 -1.02 14.79
CA TRP A 251 -11.03 -2.31 14.17
C TRP A 251 -10.76 -3.49 15.11
N LEU A 252 -9.74 -3.35 15.94
CA LEU A 252 -9.46 -4.32 17.00
C LEU A 252 -10.62 -4.42 17.99
N LEU A 253 -11.14 -3.29 18.47
CA LEU A 253 -12.31 -3.27 19.35
C LEU A 253 -13.52 -3.94 18.71
N ARG A 254 -13.70 -3.78 17.40
CA ARG A 254 -14.79 -4.41 16.66
C ARG A 254 -14.63 -5.93 16.46
N GLY A 255 -13.43 -6.47 16.71
CA GLY A 255 -13.13 -7.89 16.55
C GLY A 255 -12.84 -8.29 15.10
N ALA A 256 -12.25 -7.39 14.30
CA ALA A 256 -11.84 -7.70 12.94
C ALA A 256 -10.77 -8.82 12.91
N ARG A 257 -10.83 -9.65 11.86
CA ARG A 257 -9.95 -10.82 11.64
C ARG A 257 -9.15 -10.71 10.35
N VAL A 258 -9.67 -9.98 9.37
CA VAL A 258 -9.01 -9.70 8.08
C VAL A 258 -8.79 -8.20 7.98
N PHE A 259 -7.54 -7.77 7.83
CA PHE A 259 -7.16 -6.37 7.76
C PHE A 259 -6.61 -6.03 6.37
N LEU A 260 -7.18 -4.99 5.76
CA LEU A 260 -6.73 -4.40 4.52
C LEU A 260 -6.00 -3.10 4.90
N PHE A 261 -4.68 -3.11 4.87
CA PHE A 261 -3.85 -1.94 5.10
C PHE A 261 -3.47 -1.34 3.76
N ASP A 262 -4.00 -0.17 3.46
CA ASP A 262 -3.77 0.55 2.21
C ASP A 262 -2.81 1.72 2.47
N GLU A 263 -1.58 1.62 1.96
CA GLU A 263 -0.49 2.59 2.14
C GLU A 263 -0.32 3.01 3.63
N PRO A 264 -0.14 2.05 4.56
CA PRO A 264 -0.29 2.30 6.00
C PRO A 264 0.78 3.21 6.62
N THR A 265 1.85 3.44 5.88
CA THR A 265 3.04 4.22 6.25
C THR A 265 3.12 5.56 5.51
N ARG A 266 2.14 5.90 4.67
CA ARG A 266 2.13 7.15 3.91
C ARG A 266 2.09 8.35 4.85
N GLY A 267 3.08 9.24 4.75
CA GLY A 267 3.11 10.47 5.55
C GLY A 267 3.25 10.24 7.06
N ILE A 268 4.01 9.21 7.47
CA ILE A 268 4.53 9.04 8.84
C ILE A 268 6.06 8.95 8.79
N ASP A 269 6.73 9.37 9.86
CA ASP A 269 8.20 9.32 9.96
C ASP A 269 8.73 7.89 10.12
N VAL A 270 10.02 7.69 9.86
CA VAL A 270 10.69 6.37 9.88
C VAL A 270 10.53 5.65 11.23
N GLY A 271 10.58 6.38 12.35
CA GLY A 271 10.38 5.78 13.68
C GLY A 271 8.94 5.30 13.87
N ALA A 272 7.97 6.10 13.45
CA ALA A 272 6.56 5.71 13.47
C ALA A 272 6.24 4.54 12.53
N LYS A 273 6.95 4.39 11.40
CA LYS A 273 6.80 3.22 10.49
C LYS A 273 7.10 1.90 11.21
N ALA A 274 8.22 1.84 11.93
CA ALA A 274 8.59 0.64 12.69
C ALA A 274 7.52 0.28 13.74
N GLU A 275 6.97 1.27 14.44
CA GLU A 275 5.88 1.02 15.41
C GLU A 275 4.60 0.47 14.73
N VAL A 276 4.29 0.90 13.51
CA VAL A 276 3.15 0.36 12.74
C VAL A 276 3.42 -1.08 12.30
N PHE A 277 4.63 -1.40 11.84
CA PHE A 277 5.00 -2.78 11.48
C PHE A 277 4.94 -3.72 12.68
N GLU A 278 5.42 -3.29 13.85
CA GLU A 278 5.28 -4.06 15.09
C GLU A 278 3.81 -4.34 15.44
N VAL A 279 2.93 -3.36 15.24
CA VAL A 279 1.49 -3.55 15.46
C VAL A 279 0.92 -4.55 14.45
N MET A 280 1.27 -4.46 13.17
CA MET A 280 0.82 -5.40 12.14
C MET A 280 1.27 -6.84 12.43
N ASP A 281 2.53 -7.02 12.83
CA ASP A 281 3.05 -8.34 13.20
C ASP A 281 2.39 -8.89 14.47
N SER A 282 2.12 -8.04 15.47
CA SER A 282 1.35 -8.43 16.64
C SER A 282 -0.07 -8.89 16.29
N LEU A 283 -0.73 -8.19 15.36
CA LEU A 283 -2.04 -8.58 14.82
C LEU A 283 -1.96 -9.94 14.12
N ALA A 284 -1.00 -10.11 13.23
CA ALA A 284 -0.79 -11.36 12.52
C ALA A 284 -0.53 -12.51 13.50
N LYS A 285 0.38 -12.35 14.47
CA LYS A 285 0.67 -13.34 15.53
C LYS A 285 -0.55 -13.70 16.39
N SER A 286 -1.52 -12.80 16.53
CA SER A 286 -2.82 -13.09 17.17
C SER A 286 -3.81 -13.84 16.25
N GLY A 287 -3.35 -14.26 15.07
CA GLY A 287 -4.09 -15.04 14.07
C GLY A 287 -4.87 -14.19 13.05
N ALA A 288 -4.65 -12.88 12.98
CA ALA A 288 -5.28 -12.06 11.93
C ALA A 288 -4.66 -12.39 10.56
N ALA A 289 -5.43 -12.18 9.49
CA ALA A 289 -4.89 -12.18 8.13
C ALA A 289 -4.75 -10.73 7.66
N ILE A 290 -3.63 -10.39 7.06
CA ILE A 290 -3.33 -9.01 6.65
C ILE A 290 -3.01 -8.97 5.16
N LEU A 291 -3.66 -8.07 4.44
CA LEU A 291 -3.22 -7.60 3.13
C LEU A 291 -2.61 -6.21 3.32
N MET A 292 -1.35 -6.04 2.96
CA MET A 292 -0.66 -4.75 3.00
C MET A 292 -0.38 -4.27 1.57
N VAL A 293 -1.05 -3.20 1.17
CA VAL A 293 -0.69 -2.43 -0.03
C VAL A 293 0.34 -1.39 0.36
N SER A 294 1.45 -1.34 -0.36
CA SER A 294 2.42 -0.25 -0.23
C SER A 294 3.04 0.07 -1.59
N SER A 295 3.28 1.35 -1.84
CA SER A 295 4.07 1.87 -2.96
C SER A 295 5.57 1.77 -2.70
N GLU A 296 5.99 1.59 -1.44
CA GLU A 296 7.38 1.41 -1.06
C GLU A 296 7.73 -0.09 -0.99
N MET A 297 8.34 -0.64 -2.05
CA MET A 297 8.63 -2.09 -2.15
C MET A 297 9.46 -2.63 -0.97
N GLN A 298 10.38 -1.81 -0.46
CA GLN A 298 11.21 -2.18 0.68
C GLN A 298 10.38 -2.51 1.92
N GLU A 299 9.24 -1.84 2.12
CA GLU A 299 8.33 -2.17 3.21
C GLU A 299 7.73 -3.56 3.04
N LEU A 300 7.25 -3.87 1.82
CA LEU A 300 6.68 -5.19 1.52
C LEU A 300 7.71 -6.30 1.69
N ILE A 301 8.94 -6.10 1.21
CA ILE A 301 10.05 -7.06 1.32
C ILE A 301 10.39 -7.34 2.79
N GLN A 302 10.29 -6.33 3.67
CA GLN A 302 10.62 -6.44 5.09
C GLN A 302 9.55 -7.17 5.93
N VAL A 303 8.26 -6.99 5.62
CA VAL A 303 7.17 -7.43 6.50
C VAL A 303 6.29 -8.54 5.95
N ALA A 304 6.25 -8.73 4.63
CA ALA A 304 5.34 -9.69 4.01
C ALA A 304 5.93 -11.11 3.99
N ASP A 305 5.08 -12.10 4.29
CA ASP A 305 5.41 -13.53 4.12
C ASP A 305 5.45 -13.93 2.64
N ARG A 306 4.66 -13.21 1.82
CA ARG A 306 4.63 -13.31 0.35
C ARG A 306 4.05 -12.04 -0.26
N ILE A 307 4.34 -11.81 -1.53
CA ILE A 307 3.99 -10.59 -2.25
C ILE A 307 3.21 -10.92 -3.51
N LEU A 308 1.96 -10.49 -3.55
CA LEU A 308 1.15 -10.45 -4.76
C LEU A 308 1.57 -9.25 -5.60
N VAL A 309 1.86 -9.46 -6.88
CA VAL A 309 2.15 -8.38 -7.82
C VAL A 309 0.93 -8.11 -8.67
N MET A 310 0.49 -6.85 -8.67
CA MET A 310 -0.68 -6.40 -9.39
C MET A 310 -0.30 -5.49 -10.56
N ARG A 311 -0.94 -5.71 -11.71
CA ARG A 311 -0.77 -4.92 -12.93
C ARG A 311 -2.09 -4.82 -13.67
N GLN A 312 -2.49 -3.59 -14.00
CA GLN A 312 -3.71 -3.29 -14.78
C GLN A 312 -4.96 -4.06 -14.31
N GLY A 313 -5.16 -4.12 -12.99
CA GLY A 313 -6.33 -4.77 -12.40
C GLY A 313 -6.23 -6.29 -12.24
N ARG A 314 -5.10 -6.92 -12.60
CA ARG A 314 -4.87 -8.38 -12.47
C ARG A 314 -3.72 -8.66 -11.52
N ILE A 315 -3.78 -9.79 -10.82
CA ILE A 315 -2.60 -10.34 -10.15
C ILE A 315 -1.78 -11.09 -11.21
N THR A 316 -0.51 -10.71 -11.36
CA THR A 316 0.42 -11.30 -12.34
C THR A 316 1.43 -12.25 -11.71
N ALA A 317 1.69 -12.14 -10.41
CA ALA A 317 2.57 -13.05 -9.68
C ALA A 317 2.20 -13.15 -8.19
N ASP A 318 2.60 -14.28 -7.59
CA ASP A 318 2.57 -14.55 -6.16
C ASP A 318 3.98 -14.99 -5.75
N LEU A 319 4.78 -14.02 -5.29
CA LEU A 319 6.20 -14.19 -5.00
C LEU A 319 6.40 -14.51 -3.52
N PRO A 320 7.43 -15.30 -3.15
CA PRO A 320 7.76 -15.50 -1.74
C PRO A 320 8.14 -14.17 -1.07
N GLY A 321 7.97 -14.10 0.25
CA GLY A 321 8.48 -12.99 1.06
C GLY A 321 9.99 -12.87 0.92
N ARG A 322 10.53 -11.67 1.23
CA ARG A 322 11.97 -11.37 1.05
C ARG A 322 12.48 -11.57 -0.39
N THR A 323 11.60 -11.53 -1.39
CA THR A 323 11.96 -11.43 -2.83
C THR A 323 12.68 -10.11 -3.11
N THR A 324 13.29 -9.96 -4.29
CA THR A 324 13.99 -8.73 -4.67
C THR A 324 13.04 -7.70 -5.27
N GLN A 325 13.39 -6.42 -5.11
CA GLN A 325 12.66 -5.32 -5.74
C GLN A 325 12.65 -5.47 -7.28
N GLU A 326 13.74 -5.96 -7.87
CA GLU A 326 13.83 -6.25 -9.30
C GLU A 326 12.80 -7.28 -9.75
N GLN A 327 12.65 -8.39 -9.02
CA GLN A 327 11.66 -9.42 -9.31
C GLN A 327 10.24 -8.85 -9.28
N ILE A 328 9.91 -8.07 -8.24
CA ILE A 328 8.60 -7.39 -8.14
C ILE A 328 8.37 -6.49 -9.36
N MET A 329 9.36 -5.66 -9.72
CA MET A 329 9.25 -4.71 -10.83
C MET A 329 9.08 -5.42 -12.17
N ARG A 330 9.75 -6.55 -12.37
CA ARG A 330 9.61 -7.35 -13.59
C ARG A 330 8.16 -7.74 -13.87
N TYR A 331 7.45 -8.23 -12.86
CA TYR A 331 6.03 -8.63 -12.96
C TYR A 331 5.05 -7.45 -12.93
N ALA A 332 5.45 -6.30 -12.39
CA ALA A 332 4.63 -5.10 -12.32
C ALA A 332 4.65 -4.31 -13.64
N ALA A 333 5.80 -4.29 -14.34
CA ALA A 333 5.99 -3.53 -15.58
C ALA A 333 5.81 -4.38 -16.84
N PHE A 334 6.42 -5.57 -16.91
CA PHE A 334 6.50 -6.34 -18.15
C PHE A 334 5.48 -7.48 -18.22
N ASP A 335 5.07 -7.85 -19.43
CA ASP A 335 4.19 -9.00 -19.66
C ASP A 335 5.02 -10.27 -19.66
N THR A 336 5.02 -10.99 -18.54
CA THR A 336 5.76 -12.24 -18.38
C THR A 336 5.00 -13.46 -18.90
N SER A 337 3.97 -13.29 -19.72
CA SER A 337 3.28 -14.39 -20.41
C SER A 337 4.16 -15.16 -21.43
N VAL A 338 5.46 -14.85 -21.53
CA VAL A 338 6.43 -15.53 -22.40
C VAL A 338 7.78 -15.72 -21.68
N THR A 339 7.87 -16.62 -20.70
CA THR A 339 9.14 -17.31 -20.35
C THR A 339 8.87 -18.51 -19.45
N THR A 340 8.36 -19.60 -20.03
CA THR A 340 8.43 -20.95 -19.44
C THR A 340 8.49 -21.97 -20.57
N THR A 341 9.54 -21.87 -21.37
CA THR A 341 10.03 -22.94 -22.25
C THR A 341 11.49 -22.64 -22.49
N GLU A 342 12.32 -23.68 -22.40
CA GLU A 342 13.78 -23.67 -22.55
C GLU A 342 14.58 -23.39 -21.27
N GLU A 343 14.57 -24.38 -20.36
CA GLU A 343 15.78 -24.81 -19.64
C GLU A 343 15.50 -26.22 -19.09
N ASN A 344 15.54 -27.20 -20.00
CA ASN A 344 15.75 -28.63 -19.72
C ASN A 344 15.97 -29.37 -21.04
N SER A 345 17.10 -29.06 -21.68
CA SER A 345 17.72 -29.93 -22.67
C SER A 345 19.17 -29.51 -22.85
N GLU A 346 20.04 -30.05 -22.01
CA GLU A 346 21.34 -30.62 -22.40
C GLU A 346 21.87 -31.54 -21.29
#